data_AF-A0A1X7SUV6-F1
#
_entry.id   AF-A0A1X7SUV6-F1
#
_cell.length_a   1.000
_cell.length_b   1.000
_cell.length_c   1.000
_cell.angle_alpha   90.00
_cell.angle_beta   90.00
_cell.angle_gamma   90.00
#
_symmetry.space_group_name_H-M   'P 1'
#
loop_
_entity.id
_entity.type
_entity.pdbx_description
1 polymer ?
#
loop_
_entity_poly.entity_id
_entity_poly.type
_entity_poly.pdbx_seq_one_letter_code
_entity_poly.pdbx_strand_id
1 'polypeptide(L)'
;MGDKRQITAVFGASVSGEFLPPQLIYTGKTPACHPNGVTFPADWHITHTENHEANESTMKDYITKVIVPYIEKIRSQLPQRHVTSPQPAFVIFDIFKGQMCQSTIDLLMDNNIHFVHVPPNCTNRLQPLDISVNEPCKDFIRNKFIEWY
;
A
#
# COMPACT_ATOMS: atom_id res chain seq x y z
N MET A 1 -18.17 -17.67 20.70
CA MET A 1 -18.08 -16.21 20.49
C MET A 1 -17.12 -16.00 19.34
N GLY A 2 -17.65 -15.58 18.18
CA GLY A 2 -16.94 -15.62 16.90
C GLY A 2 -15.72 -14.69 16.91
N ASP A 3 -14.54 -15.30 16.84
CA ASP A 3 -13.28 -14.60 16.62
C ASP A 3 -13.35 -13.95 15.22
N LYS A 4 -13.69 -12.65 15.17
CA LYS A 4 -13.80 -11.91 13.93
C LYS A 4 -12.38 -11.65 13.42
N ARG A 5 -11.80 -12.65 12.75
CA ARG A 5 -10.50 -12.51 12.11
C ARG A 5 -10.58 -11.44 11.04
N GLN A 6 -9.66 -10.48 11.12
CA GLN A 6 -9.57 -9.37 10.20
C GLN A 6 -8.16 -9.32 9.59
N ILE A 7 -8.11 -8.85 8.35
CA ILE A 7 -6.89 -8.64 7.59
C ILE A 7 -7.02 -7.24 6.99
N THR A 8 -5.95 -6.45 7.05
CA THR A 8 -5.87 -5.17 6.35
C THR A 8 -5.13 -5.36 5.04
N ALA A 9 -5.67 -4.84 3.95
CA ALA A 9 -4.97 -4.75 2.67
C ALA A 9 -4.64 -3.29 2.38
N VAL A 10 -3.37 -3.00 2.10
CA VAL A 10 -2.91 -1.70 1.63
C VAL A 10 -2.64 -1.82 0.13
N PHE A 11 -3.26 -0.94 -0.63
CA PHE A 11 -3.19 -0.91 -2.08
C PHE A 11 -2.46 0.34 -2.58
N GLY A 12 -1.89 0.23 -3.77
CA GLY A 12 -1.24 1.32 -4.47
C GLY A 12 -1.44 1.16 -5.97
N ALA A 13 -1.54 2.26 -6.69
CA ALA A 13 -1.63 2.26 -8.14
C ALA A 13 -0.89 3.47 -8.71
N SER A 14 -0.33 3.32 -9.90
CA SER A 14 0.27 4.41 -10.65
C SER A 14 -0.78 5.14 -11.49
N VAL A 15 -0.46 6.37 -11.91
CA VAL A 15 -1.33 7.14 -12.81
C VAL A 15 -1.47 6.51 -14.20
N SER A 16 -0.52 5.64 -14.60
CA SER A 16 -0.62 4.87 -15.85
C SER A 16 -1.56 3.67 -15.75
N GLY A 17 -2.19 3.46 -14.59
CA GLY A 17 -3.12 2.35 -14.35
C GLY A 17 -2.45 1.05 -13.94
N GLU A 18 -1.16 1.07 -13.58
CA GLU A 18 -0.47 -0.11 -13.06
C GLU A 18 -0.79 -0.26 -11.57
N PHE A 19 -1.33 -1.42 -11.20
CA PHE A 19 -1.56 -1.76 -9.81
C PHE A 19 -0.26 -2.25 -9.17
N LEU A 20 0.15 -1.64 -8.06
CA LEU A 20 1.33 -2.06 -7.33
C LEU A 20 1.01 -3.30 -6.49
N PRO A 21 2.01 -4.14 -6.17
CA PRO A 21 1.81 -5.25 -5.26
C PRO A 21 1.18 -4.79 -3.93
N PRO A 22 0.15 -5.48 -3.41
CA PRO A 22 -0.49 -5.12 -2.16
C PRO A 22 0.40 -5.48 -0.96
N GLN A 23 0.19 -4.78 0.16
CA GLN A 23 0.59 -5.26 1.47
C GLN A 23 -0.61 -5.87 2.18
N LEU A 24 -0.44 -7.09 2.70
CA LEU A 24 -1.45 -7.75 3.54
C LEU A 24 -0.95 -7.83 4.98
N ILE A 25 -1.75 -7.33 5.92
CA ILE A 25 -1.44 -7.26 7.34
C ILE A 25 -2.37 -8.20 8.10
N TYR A 26 -1.81 -9.30 8.60
CA TYR A 26 -2.52 -10.28 9.42
C TYR A 26 -2.50 -9.90 10.90
N THR A 27 -3.47 -10.42 11.66
CA THR A 27 -3.47 -10.30 13.13
C THR A 27 -2.51 -11.33 13.74
N GLY A 28 -1.48 -10.89 14.47
CA GLY A 28 -0.58 -11.77 15.20
C GLY A 28 0.76 -11.12 15.60
N LYS A 29 1.60 -11.89 16.28
CA LYS A 29 2.93 -11.44 16.79
C LYS A 29 4.11 -12.10 16.09
N THR A 30 3.87 -13.15 15.33
CA THR A 30 4.92 -13.98 14.70
C THR A 30 4.49 -14.41 13.30
N PRO A 31 5.43 -14.82 12.42
CA PRO A 31 5.10 -15.35 11.09
C PRO A 31 4.14 -16.54 11.09
N ALA A 32 3.99 -17.26 12.21
CA ALA A 32 3.04 -18.36 12.34
C ALA A 32 1.56 -17.93 12.27
N CYS A 33 1.25 -16.62 12.34
CA CYS A 33 -0.10 -16.10 12.12
C CYS A 33 -0.48 -15.98 10.64
N HIS A 34 0.48 -16.11 9.73
CA HIS A 34 0.25 -16.11 8.29
C HIS A 34 -0.47 -17.41 7.86
N PRO A 35 -1.27 -17.38 6.79
CA PRO A 35 -2.08 -18.53 6.41
C PRO A 35 -1.20 -19.70 5.93
N ASN A 36 -1.46 -20.87 6.50
CA ASN A 36 -0.79 -22.11 6.09
C ASN A 36 -1.35 -22.62 4.76
N GLY A 37 -0.46 -23.08 3.88
CA GLY A 37 -0.85 -23.68 2.58
C GLY A 37 -1.29 -22.67 1.52
N VAL A 38 -1.13 -21.37 1.77
CA VAL A 38 -1.39 -20.31 0.78
C VAL A 38 -0.05 -19.83 0.22
N THR A 39 0.08 -19.85 -1.11
CA THR A 39 1.22 -19.27 -1.81
C THR A 39 0.82 -17.91 -2.35
N PHE A 40 1.47 -16.85 -1.85
CA PHE A 40 1.30 -15.50 -2.37
C PHE A 40 2.27 -15.24 -3.54
N PRO A 41 1.95 -14.29 -4.44
CA PRO A 41 2.93 -13.79 -5.38
C PRO A 41 4.17 -13.24 -4.66
N ALA A 42 5.35 -13.43 -5.25
CA ALA A 42 6.63 -13.15 -4.60
C ALA A 42 6.88 -11.67 -4.32
N ASP A 43 6.19 -10.78 -5.05
CA ASP A 43 6.25 -9.33 -4.93
C ASP A 43 5.23 -8.76 -3.94
N TRP A 44 4.31 -9.58 -3.42
CA TRP A 44 3.37 -9.15 -2.39
C TRP A 44 4.06 -9.00 -1.05
N HIS A 45 3.72 -7.93 -0.33
CA HIS A 45 4.28 -7.71 0.98
C HIS A 45 3.37 -8.29 2.08
N ILE A 46 3.66 -9.51 2.51
CA ILE A 46 2.91 -10.19 3.57
C ILE A 46 3.54 -9.88 4.94
N THR A 47 2.76 -9.29 5.83
CA THR A 47 3.22 -8.87 7.16
C THR A 47 2.13 -9.08 8.23
N HIS A 48 2.39 -8.68 9.46
CA HIS A 48 1.44 -8.80 10.57
C HIS A 48 1.64 -7.70 11.60
N THR A 49 0.57 -7.39 12.32
CA THR A 49 0.56 -6.57 13.53
C THR A 49 -0.32 -7.24 14.57
N GLU A 50 -0.15 -6.91 15.85
CA GLU A 50 -0.93 -7.56 16.93
C GLU A 50 -2.45 -7.43 16.72
N ASN A 51 -2.87 -6.38 16.02
CA ASN A 51 -4.26 -6.01 15.80
C ASN A 51 -4.61 -5.81 14.32
N HIS A 52 -3.88 -6.40 13.36
CA HIS A 52 -4.01 -6.24 11.88
C HIS A 52 -4.01 -4.80 11.32
N GLU A 53 -4.03 -3.76 12.14
CA GLU A 53 -4.07 -2.39 11.69
C GLU A 53 -2.72 -1.98 11.10
N ALA A 54 -2.77 -1.14 10.06
CA ALA A 54 -1.59 -0.44 9.59
C ALA A 54 -1.08 0.53 10.66
N ASN A 55 0.23 0.71 10.73
CA ASN A 55 0.94 1.66 11.57
C ASN A 55 2.13 2.27 10.82
N GLU A 56 2.92 3.11 11.49
CA GLU A 56 4.13 3.71 10.93
C GLU A 56 5.11 2.64 10.39
N SER A 57 5.37 1.58 11.16
CA SER A 57 6.30 0.53 10.75
C SER A 57 5.83 -0.20 9.49
N THR A 58 4.55 -0.58 9.41
CA THR A 58 4.02 -1.24 8.21
C THR A 58 4.03 -0.30 7.00
N MET A 59 3.83 1.01 7.22
CA MET A 59 3.88 2.01 6.15
C MET A 59 5.30 2.19 5.60
N LYS A 60 6.31 2.27 6.48
CA LYS A 60 7.73 2.31 6.06
C LYS A 60 8.13 1.03 5.33
N ASP A 61 7.63 -0.11 5.79
CA ASP A 61 7.80 -1.38 5.09
C ASP A 61 7.18 -1.35 3.68
N TYR A 62 5.97 -0.84 3.52
CA TYR A 62 5.34 -0.72 2.20
C TYR A 62 6.10 0.25 1.29
N ILE A 63 6.59 1.38 1.82
CA ILE A 63 7.41 2.33 1.06
C ILE A 63 8.71 1.65 0.59
N THR A 64 9.44 1.02 1.49
CA THR A 64 10.77 0.44 1.19
C THR A 64 10.70 -0.81 0.33
N LYS A 65 9.68 -1.66 0.52
CA LYS A 65 9.59 -2.97 -0.15
C LYS A 65 8.77 -2.93 -1.44
N VAL A 66 7.91 -1.93 -1.62
CA VAL A 66 7.00 -1.87 -2.78
C VAL A 66 7.17 -0.56 -3.55
N ILE A 67 6.95 0.59 -2.91
CA ILE A 67 6.89 1.89 -3.61
C ILE A 67 8.26 2.29 -4.18
N VAL A 68 9.33 2.22 -3.38
CA VAL A 68 10.69 2.59 -3.81
C VAL A 68 11.19 1.67 -4.93
N PRO A 69 11.12 0.32 -4.83
CA PRO A 69 11.49 -0.57 -5.93
C PRO A 69 10.72 -0.30 -7.21
N TYR A 70 9.41 -0.01 -7.11
CA TYR A 70 8.59 0.37 -8.26
C TYR A 70 9.10 1.64 -8.93
N ILE A 71 9.33 2.70 -8.15
CA ILE A 71 9.82 3.99 -8.66
C ILE A 71 11.20 3.83 -9.31
N GLU A 72 12.12 3.08 -8.70
CA GLU A 72 13.46 2.84 -9.26
C GLU A 72 13.40 2.05 -10.56
N LYS A 73 12.49 1.07 -10.67
CA LYS A 73 12.22 0.38 -11.94
C LYS A 73 11.79 1.38 -13.01
N ILE A 74 10.84 2.26 -12.72
CA ILE A 74 10.37 3.27 -13.69
C ILE A 74 11.48 4.26 -14.05
N ARG A 75 12.24 4.76 -13.06
CA ARG A 75 13.39 5.66 -13.29
C ARG A 75 14.43 5.03 -14.21
N SER A 76 14.72 3.74 -14.04
CA SER A 76 15.70 3.01 -14.87
C SER A 76 15.29 2.87 -16.34
N GLN A 77 13.99 2.99 -16.64
CA GLN A 77 13.42 2.90 -17.99
C GLN A 77 13.37 4.27 -18.70
N LEU A 78 13.64 5.37 -18.00
CA LEU A 78 13.61 6.70 -18.60
C LEU A 78 14.83 6.91 -19.52
N PRO A 79 14.67 7.59 -20.68
CA PRO A 79 15.79 7.86 -21.57
C PRO A 79 16.88 8.71 -20.89
N GLN A 80 18.10 8.18 -20.76
CA GLN A 80 19.24 8.88 -20.13
C GLN A 80 19.55 10.24 -20.76
N ARG A 81 19.19 10.46 -22.03
CA ARG A 81 19.54 11.67 -22.80
C ARG A 81 18.90 12.98 -22.29
N HIS A 82 17.95 12.91 -21.36
CA HIS A 82 17.26 14.10 -20.82
C HIS A 82 17.33 14.23 -19.30
N VAL A 83 18.12 13.40 -18.62
CA VAL A 83 18.07 13.27 -17.15
C VAL A 83 19.44 13.59 -16.55
N THR A 84 19.65 14.85 -16.14
CA THR A 84 20.85 15.29 -15.39
C THR A 84 20.74 15.05 -13.89
N SER A 85 19.55 14.69 -13.40
CA SER A 85 19.27 14.39 -11.99
C SER A 85 18.11 13.38 -11.88
N PRO A 86 18.04 12.56 -10.80
CA PRO A 86 16.95 11.61 -10.60
C PRO A 86 15.59 12.29 -10.69
N GLN A 87 14.69 11.76 -11.51
CA GLN A 87 13.35 12.36 -11.66
C GLN A 87 12.53 12.16 -10.37
N PRO A 88 11.90 13.22 -9.85
CA PRO A 88 11.08 13.10 -8.65
C PRO A 88 9.85 12.22 -8.91
N ALA A 89 9.43 11.48 -7.89
CA ALA A 89 8.15 10.79 -7.89
C ALA A 89 7.13 11.57 -7.04
N PHE A 90 5.86 11.27 -7.24
CA PHE A 90 4.77 11.91 -6.49
C PHE A 90 3.77 10.85 -6.03
N VAL A 91 3.43 10.86 -4.73
CA VAL A 91 2.46 9.93 -4.14
C VAL A 91 1.29 10.71 -3.54
N ILE A 92 0.07 10.23 -3.80
CA ILE A 92 -1.15 10.73 -3.17
C ILE A 92 -1.55 9.75 -2.09
N PHE A 93 -1.58 10.20 -0.83
CA PHE A 93 -2.00 9.41 0.31
C PHE A 93 -3.35 9.88 0.85
N ASP A 94 -4.08 8.98 1.50
CA ASP A 94 -5.16 9.39 2.41
C ASP A 94 -4.58 9.99 3.71
N ILE A 95 -5.42 10.50 4.60
CA ILE A 95 -4.97 10.94 5.92
C ILE A 95 -5.04 9.78 6.90
N PHE A 96 -3.91 9.08 7.02
CA PHE A 96 -3.68 8.06 8.03
C PHE A 96 -2.46 8.40 8.88
N LYS A 97 -2.54 8.18 10.20
CA LYS A 97 -1.50 8.59 11.16
C LYS A 97 -0.10 8.05 10.82
N GLY A 98 0.01 6.80 10.40
CA GLY A 98 1.31 6.20 10.06
C GLY A 98 1.96 6.80 8.80
N GLN A 99 1.20 7.47 7.92
CA GLN A 99 1.75 8.21 6.77
C GLN A 99 2.25 9.60 7.15
N MET A 100 1.72 10.18 8.23
CA MET A 100 2.04 11.53 8.67
C MET A 100 3.23 11.60 9.64
N CYS A 101 3.77 10.46 10.08
CA CYS A 101 4.95 10.44 10.95
C CYS A 101 6.16 11.06 10.25
N GLN A 102 6.93 11.89 10.97
CA GLN A 102 8.11 12.56 10.40
C GLN A 102 9.10 11.57 9.78
N SER A 103 9.33 10.43 10.44
CA SER A 103 10.20 9.36 9.96
C SER A 103 9.74 8.74 8.62
N THR A 104 8.45 8.82 8.29
CA THR A 104 7.87 8.35 7.03
C THR A 104 7.98 9.42 5.97
N ILE A 105 7.76 10.68 6.34
CA ILE A 105 7.99 11.86 5.50
C ILE A 105 9.46 11.93 5.06
N ASP A 106 10.39 11.79 6.01
CA ASP A 106 11.83 11.80 5.75
C ASP A 106 12.21 10.67 4.79
N LEU A 107 11.68 9.46 5.01
CA LEU A 107 11.90 8.32 4.13
C LEU A 107 11.44 8.59 2.69
N LEU A 108 10.32 9.27 2.48
CA LEU A 108 9.86 9.64 1.14
C LEU A 108 10.80 10.68 0.51
N MET A 109 11.16 11.72 1.26
CA MET A 109 12.03 12.80 0.80
C MET A 109 13.44 12.30 0.44
N ASP A 110 14.02 11.40 1.25
CA ASP A 110 15.31 10.76 1.02
C ASP A 110 15.33 9.94 -0.29
N ASN A 111 14.17 9.45 -0.73
CA ASN A 111 14.01 8.72 -1.99
C ASN A 111 13.56 9.63 -3.17
N ASN A 112 13.61 10.95 -2.98
CA ASN A 112 13.13 11.96 -3.94
C ASN A 112 11.67 11.71 -4.34
N ILE A 113 10.82 11.42 -3.33
CA ILE A 113 9.39 11.19 -3.46
C ILE A 113 8.66 12.32 -2.75
N HIS A 114 7.98 13.15 -3.52
CA HIS A 114 7.05 14.14 -2.99
C HIS A 114 5.69 13.49 -2.70
N PHE A 115 4.91 14.11 -1.83
CA PHE A 115 3.60 13.59 -1.48
C PHE A 115 2.57 14.68 -1.26
N VAL A 116 1.30 14.29 -1.37
CA VAL A 116 0.16 15.09 -0.92
C VAL A 116 -0.79 14.20 -0.13
N HIS A 117 -1.35 14.74 0.93
CA HIS A 117 -2.43 14.10 1.69
C HIS A 117 -3.78 14.61 1.17
N VAL A 118 -4.68 13.67 0.88
CA VAL A 118 -6.07 13.98 0.55
C VAL A 118 -6.74 14.59 1.79
N PRO A 119 -7.39 15.75 1.71
CA PRO A 119 -8.02 16.37 2.88
C PRO A 119 -9.03 15.46 3.58
N PRO A 120 -9.24 15.61 4.89
CA PRO A 120 -10.18 14.76 5.62
C PRO A 120 -11.59 14.87 5.04
N ASN A 121 -12.32 13.74 5.00
CA ASN A 121 -13.66 13.63 4.42
C ASN A 121 -13.75 13.90 2.91
N CYS A 122 -12.61 13.91 2.20
CA CYS A 122 -12.59 14.05 0.74
C CYS A 122 -12.18 12.75 0.02
N THR A 123 -11.96 11.65 0.74
CA THR A 123 -11.42 10.40 0.18
C THR A 123 -12.30 9.85 -0.94
N ASN A 124 -13.62 9.83 -0.75
CA ASN A 124 -14.62 9.42 -1.75
C ASN A 124 -14.68 10.31 -3.03
N ARG A 125 -13.99 11.45 -3.03
CA ARG A 125 -14.01 12.41 -4.15
C ARG A 125 -12.63 12.65 -4.77
N LEU A 126 -11.58 12.60 -3.94
CA LEU A 126 -10.24 13.04 -4.31
C LEU A 126 -9.19 11.94 -4.19
N GLN A 127 -9.48 10.80 -3.55
CA GLN A 127 -8.54 9.68 -3.54
C GLN A 127 -8.83 8.76 -4.73
N PRO A 128 -7.94 8.70 -5.74
CA PRO A 128 -8.22 7.93 -6.96
C PRO A 128 -8.46 6.44 -6.66
N LEU A 129 -7.69 5.89 -5.72
CA LEU A 129 -7.73 4.47 -5.38
C LEU A 129 -9.04 4.06 -4.71
N ASP A 130 -9.62 4.93 -3.86
CA ASP A 130 -10.91 4.61 -3.22
C ASP A 130 -12.04 4.53 -4.25
N ILE A 131 -12.04 5.45 -5.22
CA ILE A 131 -13.06 5.55 -6.26
C ILE A 131 -12.92 4.41 -7.30
N SER A 132 -11.69 4.03 -7.63
CA SER A 132 -11.43 3.15 -8.78
C SER A 132 -11.12 1.70 -8.40
N VAL A 133 -10.60 1.43 -7.20
CA VAL A 133 -10.09 0.11 -6.82
C VAL A 133 -10.70 -0.41 -5.52
N ASN A 134 -10.69 0.38 -4.45
CA ASN A 134 -11.05 -0.13 -3.13
C ASN A 134 -12.53 -0.53 -3.05
N GLU A 135 -13.44 0.26 -3.63
CA GLU A 135 -14.86 -0.07 -3.67
C GLU A 135 -15.13 -1.38 -4.45
N PRO A 136 -14.69 -1.53 -5.72
CA PRO A 136 -14.79 -2.81 -6.44
C PRO A 136 -14.16 -4.01 -5.72
N CYS A 137 -13.00 -3.85 -5.10
CA CYS A 137 -12.36 -4.92 -4.32
C CYS A 137 -13.20 -5.33 -3.12
N LYS A 138 -13.74 -4.36 -2.36
CA LYS A 138 -14.60 -4.64 -1.20
C LYS A 138 -15.86 -5.37 -1.63
N ASP A 139 -16.46 -4.99 -2.75
CA ASP A 139 -17.65 -5.62 -3.30
C ASP A 139 -17.37 -7.04 -3.77
N PHE A 140 -16.26 -7.26 -4.49
CA PHE A 140 -15.84 -8.59 -4.91
C PHE A 140 -15.64 -9.53 -3.71
N ILE A 141 -14.91 -9.10 -2.68
CA ILE A 141 -14.67 -9.92 -1.48
C ILE A 141 -15.97 -10.20 -0.75
N ARG A 142 -16.88 -9.22 -0.64
CA ARG A 142 -18.20 -9.41 -0.03
C ARG A 142 -19.00 -10.46 -0.79
N ASN A 143 -19.02 -10.39 -2.12
CA ASN A 143 -19.74 -11.35 -2.96
C ASN A 143 -19.13 -12.75 -2.85
N LYS A 144 -17.80 -12.87 -2.85
CA LYS A 144 -17.12 -14.16 -2.66
C LYS A 144 -17.41 -14.76 -1.28
N PHE A 145 -17.46 -13.93 -0.25
CA PHE A 145 -17.81 -14.41 1.09
C PHE A 145 -19.26 -14.95 1.14
N ILE A 146 -20.19 -14.31 0.43
CA ILE A 146 -21.57 -14.80 0.29
C ILE A 146 -21.60 -16.11 -0.50
N GLU A 147 -20.78 -16.28 -1.54
CA GLU A 147 -20.72 -17.53 -2.31
C GLU A 147 -20.09 -18.70 -1.55
N TRP A 148 -19.13 -18.44 -0.66
CA TRP A 148 -18.42 -19.47 0.11
C TRP A 148 -19.23 -20.01 1.31
N TYR A 149 -20.32 -19.34 1.68
CA TYR A 149 -21.15 -19.66 2.84
C TYR A 149 -22.54 -20.13 2.42
#